data_AF-A0A075AT15-F1
#
_entry.id   AF-A0A075AT15-F1
#
_cell.length_a   1.000
_cell.length_b   1.000
_cell.length_c   1.000
_cell.angle_alpha   90.00
_cell.angle_beta   90.00
_cell.angle_gamma   90.00
#
_symmetry.space_group_name_H-M   'P 1'
#
loop_
_entity.id
_entity.type
_entity.pdbx_description
1 polymer ?
#
loop_
_entity_poly.entity_id
_entity_poly.type
_entity_poly.pdbx_seq_one_letter_code
_entity_poly.pdbx_strand_id
1 'polypeptide(L)' 'TPEPFDRHDWTVNRCGKEVRYVIDYYAGESVQGMPSFYCDVRPAVDSLQSGLDRLKMIASENWESMKSYWNRESIKPSN' A
#
# COMPACT_ATOMS: atom_id res chain seq x y z
N THR A 1 -0.03 -4.42 -12.74
CA THR A 1 0.75 -3.17 -12.87
C THR A 1 1.90 -3.44 -13.81
N PRO A 2 2.27 -2.50 -14.69
CA PRO A 2 3.48 -2.59 -15.51
C PRO A 2 4.72 -2.73 -14.61
N GLU A 3 5.83 -3.24 -15.15
CA GLU A 3 7.11 -3.33 -14.42
C GLU A 3 7.69 -1.92 -14.18
N PRO A 4 8.27 -1.62 -13.01
CA PRO A 4 8.96 -0.36 -12.80
C PRO A 4 10.16 -0.27 -13.76
N PHE A 5 10.34 0.90 -14.37
CA PHE A 5 11.50 1.11 -15.25
C PHE A 5 12.78 1.33 -14.44
N ASP A 6 12.63 1.67 -13.16
CA ASP A 6 13.72 1.89 -12.22
C ASP A 6 13.28 1.50 -10.80
N ARG A 7 14.00 0.56 -10.18
CA ARG A 7 13.71 0.01 -8.85
C ARG A 7 14.93 0.16 -7.96
N HIS A 8 14.70 0.69 -6.77
CA HIS A 8 15.72 0.88 -5.75
C HIS A 8 15.35 0.22 -4.42
N ASP A 9 16.34 -0.38 -3.78
CA ASP A 9 16.23 -1.00 -2.46
C ASP A 9 17.03 -0.22 -1.42
N TRP A 10 16.35 0.39 -0.46
CA TRP A 10 16.98 1.24 0.56
C TRP A 10 16.73 0.68 1.96
N THR A 11 17.77 0.54 2.77
CA THR A 11 17.63 0.15 4.19
C THR A 11 17.67 1.39 5.08
N VAL A 12 16.62 1.59 5.88
CA VAL A 12 16.49 2.73 6.79
C VAL A 12 16.45 2.24 8.23
N ASN A 13 17.26 2.85 9.11
CA ASN A 13 17.17 2.63 10.55
C ASN A 13 16.02 3.46 11.14
N ARG A 14 14.97 2.78 11.59
CA ARG A 14 13.82 3.36 12.28
C ARG A 14 13.87 2.99 13.76
N CYS A 15 14.35 3.92 14.58
CA CYS A 15 14.39 3.77 16.03
C CYS A 15 15.12 2.49 16.49
N GLY A 16 16.25 2.18 15.87
CA GLY A 16 17.04 0.98 16.20
C GLY A 16 16.62 -0.28 15.43
N LYS A 17 15.63 -0.19 14.54
CA LYS A 17 15.21 -1.30 13.66
C LYS A 17 15.56 -0.99 12.21
N GLU A 18 16.30 -1.87 11.54
CA GLU A 18 16.50 -1.79 10.10
C GLU A 18 15.23 -2.23 9.37
N VAL A 19 14.73 -1.36 8.50
CA VAL A 19 13.57 -1.62 7.64
C VAL A 19 13.98 -1.34 6.21
N ARG A 20 13.90 -2.34 5.35
CA ARG A 20 14.12 -2.18 3.91
C ARG A 20 12.86 -1.62 3.25
N TYR A 21 13.05 -0.65 2.37
CA TYR A 21 12.04 -0.05 1.52
C TYR A 21 12.36 -0.36 0.07
N VAL A 22 11.30 -0.64 -0.69
CA VAL A 22 11.34 -0.69 -2.16
C VAL A 22 10.76 0.62 -2.67
N ILE A 23 11.50 1.26 -3.58
CA ILE A 23 11.10 2.47 -4.28
C ILE A 23 10.98 2.11 -5.76
N ASP A 24 9.77 2.12 -6.27
CA ASP A 24 9.45 1.75 -7.66
C ASP A 24 9.02 3.00 -8.44
N TYR A 25 9.74 3.30 -9.54
CA TYR A 25 9.38 4.36 -10.47
C TYR A 25 8.67 3.79 -11.69
N TYR A 26 7.54 4.42 -12.04
CA TYR A 26 6.71 4.02 -13.18
C TYR A 26 6.48 5.20 -14.11
N ALA A 27 6.44 4.91 -15.41
CA ALA A 27 6.06 5.90 -16.41
C ALA A 27 4.59 6.28 -16.22
N GLY A 28 4.31 7.57 -16.12
CA GLY A 28 2.96 8.11 -16.13
C GLY A 28 2.53 8.48 -17.54
N GLU A 29 1.23 8.75 -17.70
CA GLU A 29 0.72 9.28 -18.96
C GLU A 29 1.27 10.69 -19.21
N SER A 30 1.64 10.98 -20.46
CA SER A 30 2.10 12.32 -20.79
C SER A 30 0.95 13.31 -20.67
N VAL A 31 1.15 14.35 -19.87
CA VAL A 31 0.18 15.45 -19.72
C VAL A 31 0.72 16.62 -20.52
N GLN A 32 -0.03 17.05 -21.55
CA GLN A 32 0.35 18.16 -22.42
C GLN A 32 1.72 17.98 -23.11
N GLY A 33 2.09 16.74 -23.46
CA GLY A 33 3.38 16.44 -24.10
C GLY A 33 4.57 16.46 -23.14
N MET A 34 4.36 16.72 -21.85
CA MET A 34 5.39 16.62 -20.82
C MET A 34 5.48 15.18 -20.31
N PRO A 35 6.69 14.62 -20.15
CA PRO A 35 6.85 13.31 -19.51
C PRO A 35 6.41 13.41 -18.05
N SER A 36 5.70 12.38 -17.57
CA SER A 36 5.30 12.26 -16.17
C SER A 36 5.72 10.90 -15.63
N PHE A 37 5.87 10.80 -14.32
CA PHE A 37 6.15 9.55 -13.62
C PHE A 37 5.45 9.54 -12.27
N TYR A 38 5.22 8.36 -11.73
CA TYR A 38 4.76 8.19 -10.36
C TYR A 38 5.68 7.22 -9.61
N CYS A 39 5.73 7.40 -8.29
CA CYS A 39 6.62 6.67 -7.40
C CYS A 39 5.79 5.92 -6.35
N ASP A 40 5.99 4.61 -6.24
CA ASP A 40 5.46 3.78 -5.15
C ASP A 40 6.58 3.49 -4.15
N VAL A 41 6.38 3.88 -2.89
CA VAL A 41 7.36 3.69 -1.82
C VAL A 41 6.74 2.85 -0.72
N ARG A 42 7.28 1.65 -0.50
CA ARG A 42 6.72 0.70 0.46
C ARG A 42 7.78 -0.08 1.21
N PRO A 43 7.52 -0.47 2.48
CA PRO A 43 8.35 -1.44 3.17
C PRO A 43 8.41 -2.74 2.36
N ALA A 44 9.60 -3.29 2.25
CA ALA A 44 9.82 -4.58 1.64
C ALA A 44 9.22 -5.68 2.55
N VAL A 45 8.58 -6.68 1.94
CA VAL A 45 7.90 -7.77 2.66
C VAL A 45 8.90 -8.89 2.93
N ASP A 46 9.92 -8.55 3.69
CA ASP A 46 11.09 -9.41 3.93
C ASP A 46 10.92 -10.22 5.22
N SER A 47 9.95 -9.80 6.04
CA SER A 47 9.64 -10.37 7.32
C SER A 47 8.13 -10.44 7.51
N LEU A 48 7.67 -11.45 8.26
CA LEU A 48 6.27 -11.61 8.67
C LEU A 48 5.71 -10.36 9.36
N GLN A 49 6.54 -9.60 10.08
CA GLN A 49 6.16 -8.34 10.71
C GLN A 49 5.76 -7.27 9.68
N SER A 50 6.54 -7.11 8.60
CA SER A 50 6.21 -6.16 7.52
C SER A 50 4.90 -6.52 6.80
N GLY A 51 4.63 -7.82 6.64
CA GLY A 51 3.35 -8.32 6.10
C GLY A 51 2.16 -7.99 7.01
N LEU A 52 2.32 -8.20 8.33
CA LEU A 52 1.30 -7.86 9.32
C LEU A 52 1.05 -6.34 9.42
N ASP A 53 2.08 -5.52 9.31
CA ASP A 53 1.94 -4.06 9.31
C ASP A 53 1.15 -3.58 8.08
N ARG A 54 1.32 -4.22 6.92
CA ARG A 54 0.56 -3.95 5.70
C ARG A 54 -0.90 -4.40 5.81
N LEU A 55 -1.15 -5.55 6.44
CA LEU A 55 -2.51 -6.02 6.75
C LEU A 55 -3.22 -5.09 7.72
N LYS A 56 -2.52 -4.57 8.74
CA LYS A 56 -3.08 -3.58 9.68
C LYS A 56 -3.49 -2.29 8.99
N MET A 57 -2.67 -1.76 8.08
CA MET A 57 -3.02 -0.53 7.34
C MET A 57 -4.27 -0.73 6.46
N ILE A 58 -4.34 -1.82 5.71
CA ILE A 58 -5.52 -2.17 4.90
C ILE A 58 -6.76 -2.33 5.79
N ALA A 59 -6.62 -2.99 6.95
CA ALA A 59 -7.71 -3.17 7.89
C ALA A 59 -8.19 -1.83 8.48
N SER A 60 -7.28 -0.90 8.79
CA SER A 60 -7.63 0.41 9.34
C SER A 60 -8.31 1.33 8.31
N GLU A 61 -7.83 1.33 7.06
CA GLU A 61 -8.43 2.14 5.98
C GLU A 61 -9.83 1.64 5.62
N ASN A 62 -10.05 0.33 5.70
CA ASN A 62 -11.33 -0.29 5.39
C ASN A 62 -12.25 -0.44 6.62
N TRP A 63 -11.88 0.08 7.79
CA TRP A 63 -12.61 -0.08 9.04
C TRP A 63 -14.02 0.52 8.96
N GLU A 64 -14.15 1.74 8.43
CA GLU A 64 -15.44 2.40 8.28
C GLU A 64 -16.31 1.74 7.18
N SER A 65 -15.66 1.26 6.12
CA SER A 65 -16.33 0.51 5.06
C SER A 65 -16.90 -0.81 5.62
N MET A 66 -16.09 -1.57 6.36
CA MET A 66 -16.47 -2.86 6.96
C MET A 66 -17.56 -2.72 8.04
N LYS A 67 -17.47 -1.69 8.91
CA LYS A 67 -18.56 -1.34 9.83
C LYS A 67 -19.87 -1.09 9.08
N SER A 68 -19.81 -0.37 7.95
CA SER A 68 -21.01 -0.05 7.16
C SER A 68 -21.64 -1.28 6.52
N TYR A 69 -20.83 -2.25 6.07
CA TYR A 69 -21.31 -3.54 5.54
C TYR A 69 -21.99 -4.37 6.61
N TRP A 70 -21.32 -4.55 7.76
CA TRP A 70 -21.88 -5.32 8.88
C TRP A 70 -23.16 -4.70 9.45
N ASN A 71 -23.20 -3.36 9.58
CA ASN A 71 -24.40 -2.65 10.04
C ASN A 71 -25.56 -2.78 9.05
N ARG A 72 -25.28 -2.90 7.74
CA ARG A 72 -26.29 -3.11 6.70
C ARG A 72 -26.83 -4.54 6.69
N GLU A 73 -25.98 -5.53 6.99
CA GLU A 73 -26.42 -6.93 7.12
C GLU A 73 -27.24 -7.16 8.39
N SER A 74 -26.92 -6.50 9.51
CA SER A 74 -27.69 -6.59 10.74
C SER A 74 -29.08 -5.94 10.67
N ILE A 75 -29.37 -5.14 9.64
CA ILE A 75 -30.66 -4.48 9.41
C ILE A 75 -31.56 -5.27 8.43
N LYS A 76 -31.06 -6.34 7.81
CA LYS A 76 -31.93 -7.18 6.97
C LYS A 76 -32.86 -8.01 7.86
N PRO A 77 -34.20 -7.86 7.79
CA PRO A 77 -35.08 -8.80 8.46
C PRO A 77 -34.85 -10.20 7.87
N SER A 78 -34.82 -11.20 8.74
CA SER A 78 -34.82 -12.59 8.35
C SER A 78 -36.05 -12.88 7.49
N ASN A 79 -35.86 -13.39 6.28
CA ASN A 79 -36.94 -14.01 5.50
C ASN A 79 -37.49 -15.23 6.23
#